data_AF-A0A2K3MP47-F1
#
_entry.id   AF-A0A2K3MP47-F1
#
_cell.length_a   1.000
_cell.length_b   1.000
_cell.length_c   1.000
_cell.angle_alpha   90.00
_cell.angle_beta   90.00
_cell.angle_gamma   90.00
#
_symmetry.space_group_name_H-M   'P 1'
#
loop_
_entity.id
_entity.type
_entity.pdbx_description
1 polymer ?
#
loop_
_entity_poly.entity_id
_entity_poly.type
_entity_poly.pdbx_seq_one_letter_code
_entity_poly.pdbx_strand_id
1 'polypeptide(L)'
;MTATEKMLARASEKCEVKPGQNAWVNVDVLMINDITCPGVSGIFKKEFGNIAKVWDREKIVVIPDHYIFTNDERAHRNVDIARDFCMEQDIKYFYDIQDRSNFRVNPDYKGVCHVALAQEGHCRPGEVLLGTDSHTTSAGAFGQFATGIGNTDAAFILGTGKILLKATIANVPPTLRFVLDGEMPNYLLAKDLILNIIGEISMSGATYKTMEFVGTTIESLSMEERMTLCNMVVEAGGKNGIVAADRITFKYLEDKTSTPYEPIFSDEKARQVLFPS
;
A
#
# COMPACT_ATOMS: atom_id res chain seq x y z
N MET A 1 10.38 -10.90 -16.15
CA MET A 1 10.13 -9.76 -15.27
C MET A 1 9.53 -10.25 -13.96
N THR A 2 9.91 -9.63 -12.85
CA THR A 2 9.26 -9.83 -11.55
C THR A 2 7.83 -9.28 -11.59
N ALA A 3 6.97 -9.69 -10.65
CA ALA A 3 5.61 -9.16 -10.54
C ALA A 3 5.61 -7.63 -10.40
N THR A 4 6.50 -7.06 -9.58
CA THR A 4 6.67 -5.60 -9.45
C THR A 4 7.00 -4.93 -10.79
N GLU A 5 7.96 -5.48 -11.55
CA GLU A 5 8.32 -4.94 -12.86
C GLU A 5 7.13 -4.98 -13.82
N LYS A 6 6.38 -6.09 -13.86
CA LYS A 6 5.19 -6.21 -14.72
C LYS A 6 4.09 -5.23 -14.32
N MET A 7 3.83 -5.04 -13.02
CA MET A 7 2.84 -4.08 -12.54
C MET A 7 3.22 -2.65 -12.94
N LEU A 8 4.49 -2.27 -12.77
CA LEU A 8 4.99 -0.96 -13.18
C LEU A 8 5.01 -0.78 -14.71
N ALA A 9 5.30 -1.83 -15.48
CA ALA A 9 5.20 -1.82 -16.94
C ALA A 9 3.76 -1.56 -17.39
N ARG A 10 2.80 -2.35 -16.86
CA ARG A 10 1.36 -2.18 -17.10
C ARG A 10 0.88 -0.78 -16.75
N ALA A 11 1.20 -0.31 -15.54
CA ALA A 11 0.78 1.00 -15.07
C ALA A 11 1.49 2.18 -15.77
N SER A 12 2.62 1.95 -16.45
CA SER A 12 3.29 2.94 -17.29
C SER A 12 2.98 2.82 -18.79
N GLU A 13 2.02 1.95 -19.15
CA GLU A 13 1.62 1.69 -20.55
C GLU A 13 2.80 1.24 -21.42
N LYS A 14 3.71 0.46 -20.85
CA LYS A 14 4.90 -0.09 -21.52
C LYS A 14 4.88 -1.61 -21.51
N CYS A 15 5.52 -2.22 -22.51
CA CYS A 15 5.71 -3.67 -22.56
C CYS A 15 6.72 -4.16 -21.50
N GLU A 16 7.69 -3.32 -21.13
CA GLU A 16 8.70 -3.62 -20.12
C GLU A 16 9.16 -2.36 -19.41
N VAL A 17 9.66 -2.52 -18.18
CA VAL A 17 10.44 -1.51 -17.46
C VAL A 17 11.75 -2.13 -17.00
N LYS A 18 12.82 -1.33 -17.05
CA LYS A 18 14.14 -1.78 -16.59
C LYS A 18 14.45 -1.19 -15.21
N PRO A 19 15.10 -1.96 -14.32
CA PRO A 19 15.73 -1.40 -13.13
C PRO A 19 16.60 -0.18 -13.46
N GLY A 20 16.43 0.90 -12.71
CA GLY A 20 17.04 2.22 -12.93
C GLY A 20 16.17 3.23 -13.67
N GLN A 21 15.13 2.80 -14.39
CA GLN A 21 14.38 3.65 -15.31
C GLN A 21 13.33 4.49 -14.59
N ASN A 22 13.27 5.79 -14.89
CA ASN A 22 12.12 6.62 -14.48
C ASN A 22 10.92 6.33 -15.41
N ALA A 23 9.76 6.09 -14.83
CA ALA A 23 8.51 5.87 -15.55
C ALA A 23 7.37 6.66 -14.90
N TRP A 24 6.56 7.30 -15.74
CA TRP A 24 5.26 7.81 -15.32
C TRP A 24 4.33 6.62 -15.13
N VAL A 25 3.75 6.51 -13.94
CA VAL A 25 2.93 5.39 -13.51
C VAL A 25 1.54 5.93 -13.20
N ASN A 26 0.52 5.35 -13.83
CA ASN A 26 -0.88 5.58 -13.49
C ASN A 26 -1.16 4.93 -12.13
N VAL A 27 -1.77 5.68 -11.22
CA VAL A 27 -2.11 5.21 -9.86
C VAL A 27 -3.52 4.62 -9.89
N ASP A 28 -3.66 3.40 -9.34
CA ASP A 28 -4.95 2.72 -9.27
C ASP A 28 -5.73 3.16 -8.02
N VAL A 29 -5.06 3.32 -6.88
CA VAL A 29 -5.64 3.82 -5.62
C VAL A 29 -4.65 4.74 -4.90
N LEU A 30 -5.14 5.90 -4.44
CA LEU A 30 -4.43 6.79 -3.53
C LEU A 30 -5.12 6.79 -2.16
N MET A 31 -4.43 6.34 -1.12
CA MET A 31 -4.88 6.44 0.26
C MET A 31 -4.33 7.69 0.94
N ILE A 32 -5.19 8.42 1.67
CA ILE A 32 -4.80 9.58 2.48
C ILE A 32 -5.35 9.41 3.90
N ASN A 33 -4.50 9.61 4.91
CA ASN A 33 -4.91 9.66 6.32
C ASN A 33 -5.13 11.10 6.82
N ASP A 34 -5.70 11.23 8.00
CA ASP A 34 -6.02 12.51 8.64
C ASP A 34 -4.80 13.37 8.99
N ILE A 35 -3.65 12.77 9.33
CA ILE A 35 -2.43 13.54 9.61
C ILE A 35 -1.97 14.32 8.38
N THR A 36 -2.02 13.66 7.22
CA THR A 36 -1.41 14.15 5.98
C THR A 36 -2.39 14.91 5.10
N CYS A 37 -3.71 14.65 5.21
CA CYS A 37 -4.73 15.28 4.39
C CYS A 37 -4.67 16.82 4.36
N PRO A 38 -4.44 17.54 5.47
CA PRO A 38 -4.29 19.00 5.42
C PRO A 38 -3.12 19.48 4.56
N GLY A 39 -1.98 18.79 4.66
CA GLY A 39 -0.79 19.11 3.86
C GLY A 39 -1.01 18.80 2.38
N VAL A 40 -1.59 17.63 2.09
CA VAL A 40 -1.91 17.18 0.73
C VAL A 40 -2.91 18.12 0.06
N SER A 41 -4.05 18.40 0.70
CA SER A 41 -5.10 19.26 0.14
C SER A 41 -4.63 20.72 -0.01
N GLY A 42 -3.83 21.23 0.93
CA GLY A 42 -3.22 22.56 0.84
C GLY A 42 -2.27 22.70 -0.34
N ILE A 43 -1.38 21.72 -0.57
CA ILE A 43 -0.49 21.71 -1.74
C ILE A 43 -1.31 21.58 -3.02
N PHE A 44 -2.29 20.68 -3.06
CA PHE A 44 -3.16 20.49 -4.22
C PHE A 44 -3.85 21.81 -4.62
N LYS A 45 -4.47 22.51 -3.68
CA LYS A 45 -5.11 23.81 -3.93
C LYS A 45 -4.13 24.89 -4.35
N LYS A 46 -2.92 24.90 -3.77
CA LYS A 46 -1.85 25.84 -4.12
C LYS A 46 -1.35 25.66 -5.56
N GLU A 47 -1.11 24.42 -5.98
CA GLU A 47 -0.47 24.12 -7.26
C GLU A 47 -1.48 23.94 -8.41
N PHE A 48 -2.69 23.44 -8.15
CA PHE A 48 -3.73 23.23 -9.16
C PHE A 48 -4.87 24.27 -9.11
N GLY A 49 -4.97 25.05 -8.03
CA GLY A 49 -5.97 26.09 -7.82
C GLY A 49 -7.14 25.65 -6.93
N ASN A 50 -7.80 26.64 -6.30
CA ASN A 50 -8.86 26.40 -5.31
C ASN A 50 -10.14 25.77 -5.86
N ILE A 51 -10.37 25.83 -7.17
CA ILE A 51 -11.55 25.26 -7.83
C ILE A 51 -11.23 23.93 -8.56
N ALA A 52 -9.98 23.46 -8.46
CA ALA A 52 -9.55 22.23 -9.11
C ALA A 52 -10.33 21.03 -8.57
N LYS A 53 -10.57 20.07 -9.46
CA LYS A 53 -11.14 18.77 -9.10
C LYS A 53 -10.07 17.70 -9.12
N VAL A 54 -10.18 16.77 -8.17
CA VAL A 54 -9.32 15.59 -8.13
C VAL A 54 -9.48 14.75 -9.40
N TRP A 55 -8.43 14.01 -9.77
CA TRP A 55 -8.37 13.26 -11.03
C TRP A 55 -9.48 12.22 -11.14
N ASP A 56 -9.77 11.54 -10.03
CA ASP A 56 -10.79 10.51 -9.95
C ASP A 56 -11.23 10.33 -8.48
N ARG A 57 -12.45 10.80 -8.18
CA ARG A 57 -13.06 10.72 -6.84
C ARG A 57 -13.35 9.30 -6.36
N GLU A 58 -13.29 8.29 -7.25
CA GLU A 58 -13.48 6.88 -6.92
C GLU A 58 -12.15 6.14 -6.73
N LYS A 59 -11.01 6.76 -7.03
CA LYS A 59 -9.68 6.16 -6.79
C LYS A 59 -8.96 6.74 -5.59
N ILE A 60 -9.62 7.64 -4.88
CA ILE A 60 -9.11 8.28 -3.67
C ILE A 60 -9.86 7.71 -2.48
N VAL A 61 -9.09 7.19 -1.53
CA VAL A 61 -9.59 6.62 -0.28
C VAL A 61 -9.07 7.47 0.87
N VAL A 62 -9.98 8.06 1.65
CA VAL A 62 -9.61 8.86 2.81
C VAL A 62 -10.09 8.17 4.07
N ILE A 63 -9.15 7.84 4.95
CA ILE A 63 -9.42 7.13 6.20
C ILE A 63 -8.78 7.92 7.34
N PRO A 64 -9.57 8.70 8.10
CA PRO A 64 -9.12 9.21 9.37
C PRO A 64 -8.95 8.04 10.34
N ASP A 65 -7.82 7.94 11.03
CA ASP A 65 -7.57 6.87 12.02
C ASP A 65 -6.60 7.28 13.13
N HIS A 66 -5.72 8.26 12.90
CA HIS A 66 -4.68 8.63 13.86
C HIS A 66 -5.16 9.58 14.97
N TYR A 67 -5.96 10.58 14.61
CA TYR A 67 -6.37 11.69 15.49
C TYR A 67 -7.85 11.71 15.81
N ILE A 68 -8.62 10.73 15.35
CA ILE A 68 -10.06 10.66 15.58
C ILE A 68 -10.46 10.75 17.07
N PHE A 69 -9.72 10.07 17.95
CA PHE A 69 -10.06 9.90 19.37
C PHE A 69 -9.15 10.66 20.34
N THR A 70 -8.38 11.61 19.83
CA THR A 70 -7.56 12.48 20.68
C THR A 70 -8.42 13.54 21.36
N ASN A 71 -7.95 14.11 22.48
CA ASN A 71 -8.60 15.29 23.07
C ASN A 71 -7.97 16.62 22.59
N ASP A 72 -6.96 16.56 21.73
CA ASP A 72 -6.27 17.75 21.23
C ASP A 72 -7.05 18.43 20.09
N GLU A 73 -7.49 19.67 20.32
CA GLU A 73 -8.18 20.50 19.32
C GLU A 73 -7.39 20.68 18.02
N ARG A 74 -6.05 20.71 18.09
CA ARG A 74 -5.20 20.84 16.89
C ARG A 74 -5.28 19.59 16.02
N ALA A 75 -5.40 18.43 16.65
CA ALA A 75 -5.50 17.16 15.96
C ALA A 75 -6.92 16.95 15.41
N HIS A 76 -7.96 17.40 16.12
CA HIS A 76 -9.33 17.45 15.57
C HIS A 76 -9.45 18.33 14.33
N ARG A 77 -8.78 19.48 14.31
CA ARG A 77 -8.73 20.36 13.13
C ARG A 77 -8.29 19.63 11.86
N ASN A 78 -7.34 18.69 11.97
CA ASN A 78 -6.89 17.92 10.81
C ASN A 78 -8.00 17.07 10.22
N VAL A 79 -8.80 16.43 11.08
CA VAL A 79 -9.93 15.62 10.62
C VAL A 79 -11.03 16.49 10.04
N ASP A 80 -11.28 17.67 10.60
CA ASP A 80 -12.25 18.63 10.04
C ASP A 80 -11.83 19.11 8.65
N ILE A 81 -10.54 19.44 8.47
CA ILE A 81 -9.98 19.79 7.14
C ILE A 81 -10.13 18.61 6.16
N ALA A 82 -9.87 17.38 6.60
CA ALA A 82 -10.04 16.20 5.77
C ALA A 82 -11.50 16.01 5.36
N ARG A 83 -12.45 16.24 6.28
CA ARG A 83 -13.89 16.18 6.02
C ARG A 83 -14.31 17.24 5.02
N ASP A 84 -13.90 18.49 5.22
CA ASP A 84 -14.21 19.59 4.31
C ASP A 84 -13.69 19.31 2.90
N PHE A 85 -12.44 18.82 2.80
CA PHE A 85 -11.85 18.43 1.51
C PHE A 85 -12.64 17.30 0.84
N CYS A 86 -12.99 16.24 1.59
CA CYS A 86 -13.74 15.12 1.05
C CYS A 86 -15.14 15.52 0.57
N MET A 87 -15.84 16.39 1.31
CA MET A 87 -17.14 16.93 0.90
C MET A 87 -17.01 17.83 -0.34
N GLU A 88 -16.02 18.72 -0.37
CA GLU A 88 -15.80 19.65 -1.49
C GLU A 88 -15.47 18.93 -2.81
N GLN A 89 -14.66 17.87 -2.71
CA GLN A 89 -14.21 17.06 -3.85
C GLN A 89 -15.15 15.90 -4.15
N ASP A 90 -16.18 15.71 -3.31
CA ASP A 90 -17.16 14.64 -3.41
C ASP A 90 -16.48 13.25 -3.45
N ILE A 91 -15.55 13.01 -2.53
CA ILE A 91 -14.80 11.75 -2.47
C ILE A 91 -15.74 10.61 -2.09
N LYS A 92 -15.78 9.55 -2.92
CA LYS A 92 -16.70 8.42 -2.74
C LYS A 92 -16.32 7.57 -1.52
N TYR A 93 -15.04 7.29 -1.35
CA TYR A 93 -14.52 6.39 -0.31
C TYR A 93 -13.94 7.20 0.85
N PHE A 94 -14.82 7.83 1.62
CA PHE A 94 -14.45 8.58 2.82
C PHE A 94 -15.00 7.88 4.06
N TYR A 95 -14.09 7.32 4.87
CA TYR A 95 -14.40 6.47 6.02
C TYR A 95 -14.25 7.21 7.35
N ASP A 96 -14.88 8.38 7.47
CA ASP A 96 -14.88 9.14 8.73
C ASP A 96 -15.92 8.63 9.71
N ILE A 97 -15.67 8.89 10.99
CA ILE A 97 -16.63 8.59 12.05
C ILE A 97 -17.46 9.82 12.35
N GLN A 98 -18.78 9.63 12.41
CA GLN A 98 -19.70 10.71 12.74
C GLN A 98 -19.87 10.86 14.25
N ASP A 99 -19.96 9.75 15.00
CA ASP A 99 -20.10 9.75 16.45
C ASP A 99 -18.76 9.46 17.17
N ARG A 100 -18.16 10.49 17.77
CA ARG A 100 -16.89 10.37 18.51
C ARG A 100 -17.07 10.12 20.01
N SER A 101 -18.31 10.05 20.49
CA SER A 101 -18.60 10.03 21.93
C SER A 101 -18.22 8.71 22.60
N ASN A 102 -18.14 7.61 21.86
CA ASN A 102 -17.83 6.28 22.39
C ASN A 102 -16.97 5.43 21.44
N PHE A 103 -15.65 5.45 21.66
CA PHE A 103 -14.68 4.71 20.83
C PHE A 103 -14.77 3.18 20.95
N ARG A 104 -15.36 2.64 22.03
CA ARG A 104 -15.36 1.19 22.31
C ARG A 104 -16.34 0.42 21.43
N VAL A 105 -17.37 1.09 20.94
CA VAL A 105 -18.46 0.49 20.15
C VAL A 105 -18.94 1.53 19.14
N ASN A 106 -18.10 1.88 18.18
CA ASN A 106 -18.53 2.67 17.03
C ASN A 106 -18.63 1.76 15.80
N PRO A 107 -19.84 1.52 15.25
CA PRO A 107 -20.03 0.65 14.10
C PRO A 107 -19.48 1.21 12.78
N ASP A 108 -19.31 2.53 12.69
CA ASP A 108 -18.82 3.24 11.51
C ASP A 108 -17.28 3.34 11.50
N TYR A 109 -16.63 3.11 12.65
CA TYR A 109 -15.17 3.13 12.73
C TYR A 109 -14.55 1.92 12.03
N LYS A 110 -13.79 2.19 10.98
CA LYS A 110 -13.13 1.16 10.17
C LYS A 110 -11.77 0.69 10.71
N GLY A 111 -11.26 1.32 11.77
CA GLY A 111 -9.97 0.96 12.35
C GLY A 111 -8.79 1.59 11.63
N VAL A 112 -7.62 0.97 11.81
CA VAL A 112 -6.36 1.40 11.20
C VAL A 112 -6.46 1.37 9.68
N CYS A 113 -5.96 2.42 9.02
CA CYS A 113 -6.11 2.64 7.58
C CYS A 113 -5.77 1.44 6.69
N HIS A 114 -4.67 0.72 6.94
CA HIS A 114 -4.27 -0.45 6.14
C HIS A 114 -5.20 -1.67 6.32
N VAL A 115 -5.82 -1.81 7.50
CA VAL A 115 -6.82 -2.85 7.75
C VAL A 115 -8.12 -2.47 7.08
N ALA A 116 -8.55 -1.21 7.22
CA ALA A 116 -9.74 -0.68 6.55
C ALA A 116 -9.64 -0.81 5.02
N LEU A 117 -8.49 -0.47 4.42
CA LEU A 117 -8.24 -0.66 2.98
C LEU A 117 -8.49 -2.11 2.53
N ALA A 118 -7.99 -3.08 3.29
CA ALA A 118 -8.17 -4.50 2.98
C ALA A 118 -9.63 -4.94 3.16
N GLN A 119 -10.25 -4.60 4.29
CA GLN A 119 -11.62 -5.00 4.63
C GLN A 119 -12.68 -4.39 3.71
N GLU A 120 -12.43 -3.17 3.22
CA GLU A 120 -13.32 -2.45 2.30
C GLU A 120 -13.01 -2.72 0.82
N GLY A 121 -12.13 -3.68 0.51
CA GLY A 121 -11.92 -4.16 -0.86
C GLY A 121 -11.09 -3.23 -1.77
N HIS A 122 -10.25 -2.38 -1.17
CA HIS A 122 -9.35 -1.49 -1.91
C HIS A 122 -8.00 -2.13 -2.29
N CYS A 123 -7.64 -3.24 -1.64
CA CYS A 123 -6.42 -3.98 -1.92
C CYS A 123 -6.64 -5.03 -3.02
N ARG A 124 -6.58 -4.62 -4.30
CA ARG A 124 -6.87 -5.49 -5.45
C ARG A 124 -5.58 -5.96 -6.16
N PRO A 125 -5.40 -7.27 -6.40
CA PRO A 125 -4.20 -7.82 -7.04
C PRO A 125 -3.82 -7.14 -8.35
N GLY A 126 -2.51 -6.96 -8.55
CA GLY A 126 -1.93 -6.39 -9.77
C GLY A 126 -1.96 -4.86 -9.84
N GLU A 127 -2.63 -4.18 -8.92
CA GLU A 127 -2.74 -2.72 -8.88
C GLU A 127 -1.53 -1.99 -8.26
N VAL A 128 -1.42 -0.69 -8.57
CA VAL A 128 -0.51 0.28 -7.94
C VAL A 128 -1.29 1.10 -6.90
N LEU A 129 -1.02 0.82 -5.62
CA LEU A 129 -1.64 1.53 -4.49
C LEU A 129 -0.59 2.40 -3.79
N LEU A 130 -0.83 3.70 -3.74
CA LEU A 130 0.06 4.63 -3.04
C LEU A 130 -0.67 5.24 -1.86
N GLY A 131 0.07 5.54 -0.80
CA GLY A 131 -0.52 6.04 0.43
C GLY A 131 0.39 7.03 1.12
N THR A 132 -0.19 7.97 1.85
CA THR A 132 0.55 8.95 2.66
C THR A 132 0.96 8.40 4.03
N ASP A 133 1.19 7.09 4.11
CA ASP A 133 1.67 6.37 5.27
C ASP A 133 2.80 5.40 4.87
N SER A 134 3.82 5.24 5.73
CA SER A 134 4.98 4.40 5.42
C SER A 134 4.63 2.92 5.27
N HIS A 135 3.62 2.43 6.00
CA HIS A 135 3.21 1.03 6.03
C HIS A 135 2.19 0.67 4.95
N THR A 136 1.98 1.55 3.97
CA THR A 136 1.19 1.25 2.76
C THR A 136 1.68 -0.02 2.05
N THR A 137 2.95 -0.42 2.28
CA THR A 137 3.51 -1.71 1.86
C THR A 137 2.69 -2.93 2.29
N SER A 138 1.84 -2.81 3.32
CA SER A 138 0.92 -3.87 3.78
C SER A 138 0.05 -4.44 2.66
N ALA A 139 -0.39 -3.59 1.71
CA ALA A 139 -1.20 -3.99 0.56
C ALA A 139 -0.44 -4.92 -0.42
N GLY A 140 0.88 -4.98 -0.32
CA GLY A 140 1.72 -5.97 -0.98
C GLY A 140 1.32 -7.43 -0.74
N ALA A 141 0.67 -7.72 0.40
CA ALA A 141 0.12 -9.04 0.72
C ALA A 141 -0.94 -9.53 -0.28
N PHE A 142 -1.54 -8.60 -1.03
CA PHE A 142 -2.55 -8.86 -2.06
C PHE A 142 -1.95 -8.97 -3.47
N GLY A 143 -0.63 -8.98 -3.60
CA GLY A 143 0.03 -8.97 -4.91
C GLY A 143 -0.02 -7.62 -5.60
N GLN A 144 0.03 -6.53 -4.84
CA GLN A 144 0.09 -5.15 -5.34
C GLN A 144 1.50 -4.59 -5.31
N PHE A 145 1.75 -3.57 -6.12
CA PHE A 145 2.84 -2.65 -5.86
C PHE A 145 2.31 -1.55 -4.95
N ALA A 146 2.74 -1.56 -3.68
CA ALA A 146 2.25 -0.64 -2.68
C ALA A 146 3.38 0.02 -1.88
N THR A 147 3.33 1.36 -1.76
CA THR A 147 4.40 2.09 -1.08
C THR A 147 3.93 3.43 -0.52
N GLY A 148 4.57 3.83 0.58
CA GLY A 148 4.39 5.16 1.15
C GLY A 148 5.00 6.26 0.26
N ILE A 149 4.31 7.40 0.22
CA ILE A 149 4.72 8.62 -0.49
C ILE A 149 4.51 9.86 0.40
N GLY A 150 5.17 10.97 0.04
CA GLY A 150 5.02 12.24 0.75
C GLY A 150 3.80 13.05 0.33
N ASN A 151 3.51 14.12 1.08
CA ASN A 151 2.37 15.00 0.80
C ASN A 151 2.40 15.64 -0.59
N THR A 152 3.59 16.05 -1.06
CA THR A 152 3.77 16.66 -2.38
C THR A 152 3.44 15.68 -3.50
N ASP A 153 3.89 14.43 -3.37
CA ASP A 153 3.62 13.38 -4.33
C ASP A 153 2.12 13.04 -4.38
N ALA A 154 1.50 12.91 -3.21
CA ALA A 154 0.06 12.66 -3.12
C ALA A 154 -0.77 13.82 -3.70
N ALA A 155 -0.39 15.07 -3.44
CA ALA A 155 -1.03 16.24 -4.04
C ALA A 155 -0.88 16.28 -5.57
N PHE A 156 0.28 15.87 -6.08
CA PHE A 156 0.49 15.73 -7.52
C PHE A 156 -0.39 14.63 -8.13
N ILE A 157 -0.51 13.48 -7.45
CA ILE A 157 -1.41 12.40 -7.86
C ILE A 157 -2.87 12.87 -7.83
N LEU A 158 -3.30 13.61 -6.79
CA LEU A 158 -4.65 14.17 -6.72
C LEU A 158 -5.02 14.95 -7.98
N GLY A 159 -4.10 15.70 -8.57
CA GLY A 159 -4.37 16.47 -9.78
C GLY A 159 -4.18 15.72 -11.10
N THR A 160 -3.37 14.66 -11.13
CA THR A 160 -2.93 14.03 -12.40
C THR A 160 -3.27 12.56 -12.54
N GLY A 161 -3.53 11.85 -11.44
CA GLY A 161 -3.65 10.39 -11.37
C GLY A 161 -2.34 9.66 -11.67
N LYS A 162 -1.20 10.36 -11.69
CA LYS A 162 0.11 9.82 -12.07
C LYS A 162 1.19 10.19 -11.07
N ILE A 163 2.26 9.41 -11.06
CA ILE A 163 3.50 9.74 -10.35
C ILE A 163 4.71 9.31 -11.16
N LEU A 164 5.84 10.01 -10.99
CA LEU A 164 7.11 9.57 -11.54
C LEU A 164 7.78 8.63 -10.54
N LEU A 165 7.84 7.34 -10.87
CA LEU A 165 8.56 6.36 -10.08
C LEU A 165 9.86 5.98 -10.77
N LYS A 166 10.93 5.86 -9.99
CA LYS A 166 12.14 5.19 -10.43
C LYS A 166 11.93 3.69 -10.27
N ALA A 167 11.79 2.97 -11.36
CA ALA A 167 11.72 1.52 -11.40
C ALA A 167 13.07 0.98 -10.92
N THR A 168 13.25 0.81 -9.61
CA THR A 168 14.46 0.31 -8.90
C THR A 168 15.80 0.99 -9.24
N ILE A 169 16.83 0.82 -8.40
CA ILE A 169 18.14 1.49 -8.61
C ILE A 169 18.94 0.75 -9.70
N ALA A 170 19.63 1.53 -10.55
CA ALA A 170 20.30 1.11 -11.78
C ALA A 170 21.41 0.05 -11.63
N ASN A 171 21.71 -0.43 -10.43
CA ASN A 171 22.69 -1.49 -10.20
C ASN A 171 22.06 -2.53 -9.25
N VAL A 172 21.56 -3.60 -9.89
CA VAL A 172 21.03 -4.88 -9.38
C VAL A 172 21.63 -5.30 -8.02
N PRO A 173 20.82 -5.91 -7.11
CA PRO A 173 19.65 -6.69 -7.49
C PRO A 173 18.29 -6.11 -7.12
N PRO A 174 17.37 -6.06 -8.11
CA PRO A 174 15.96 -5.86 -7.87
C PRO A 174 15.43 -7.08 -7.13
N THR A 175 14.31 -6.89 -6.43
CA THR A 175 13.57 -7.90 -5.66
C THR A 175 14.42 -8.94 -4.90
N LEU A 176 14.52 -8.75 -3.57
CA LEU A 176 15.00 -9.78 -2.66
C LEU A 176 13.92 -10.84 -2.52
N ARG A 177 14.20 -12.06 -2.97
CA ARG A 177 13.29 -13.19 -2.86
C ARG A 177 13.61 -13.98 -1.59
N PHE A 178 12.64 -14.07 -0.70
CA PHE A 178 12.67 -14.86 0.52
C PHE A 178 11.87 -16.14 0.28
N VAL A 179 12.57 -17.27 0.18
CA VAL A 179 11.96 -18.59 -0.03
C VAL A 179 11.82 -19.26 1.32
N LEU A 180 10.59 -19.38 1.81
CA LEU A 180 10.26 -19.92 3.11
C LEU A 180 9.46 -21.20 2.90
N ASP A 181 10.14 -22.33 3.03
CA ASP A 181 9.57 -23.66 2.87
C ASP A 181 9.55 -24.43 4.18
N GLY A 182 8.54 -25.29 4.33
CA GLY A 182 8.35 -26.14 5.51
C GLY A 182 7.05 -25.86 6.25
N GLU A 183 6.89 -26.51 7.39
CA GLU A 183 5.72 -26.34 8.26
C GLU A 183 6.09 -25.39 9.40
N MET A 184 5.32 -24.31 9.55
CA MET A 184 5.47 -23.40 10.69
C MET A 184 4.89 -24.06 11.94
N PRO A 185 5.67 -24.24 13.03
CA PRO A 185 5.13 -24.73 14.29
C PRO A 185 4.02 -23.83 14.82
N ASN A 186 2.99 -24.40 15.46
CA ASN A 186 1.81 -23.67 15.93
C ASN A 186 2.06 -22.55 16.96
N TYR A 187 3.26 -22.46 17.51
CA TYR A 187 3.66 -21.41 18.45
C TYR A 187 4.43 -20.26 17.79
N LEU A 188 4.75 -20.36 16.49
CA LEU A 188 5.31 -19.28 15.70
C LEU A 188 4.23 -18.60 14.86
N LEU A 189 4.42 -17.31 14.62
CA LEU A 189 3.55 -16.46 13.82
C LEU A 189 4.33 -15.84 12.67
N ALA A 190 3.62 -15.31 11.67
CA ALA A 190 4.22 -14.50 10.62
C ALA A 190 5.05 -13.32 11.17
N LYS A 191 4.69 -12.79 12.34
CA LYS A 191 5.48 -11.78 13.06
C LYS A 191 6.90 -12.26 13.37
N ASP A 192 7.05 -13.50 13.82
CA ASP A 192 8.35 -14.07 14.16
C ASP A 192 9.20 -14.25 12.91
N LEU A 193 8.59 -14.67 11.80
CA LEU A 193 9.27 -14.81 10.50
C LEU A 193 9.85 -13.47 10.03
N ILE A 194 9.03 -12.41 9.97
CA ILE A 194 9.49 -11.12 9.47
C ILE A 194 10.50 -10.45 10.42
N LEU A 195 10.35 -10.63 11.74
CA LEU A 195 11.35 -10.17 12.70
C LEU A 195 12.68 -10.89 12.53
N ASN A 196 12.68 -12.21 12.28
CA ASN A 196 13.91 -12.95 12.00
C ASN A 196 14.58 -12.43 10.72
N ILE A 197 13.81 -12.29 9.63
CA ILE A 197 14.30 -11.75 8.35
C ILE A 197 14.94 -10.36 8.54
N ILE A 198 14.25 -9.45 9.24
CA ILE A 198 14.77 -8.10 9.52
C ILE A 198 16.04 -8.17 10.39
N GLY A 199 16.08 -9.09 11.36
CA GLY A 199 17.26 -9.35 12.18
C GLY A 199 18.49 -9.75 11.36
N GLU A 200 18.30 -10.56 10.32
CA GLU A 200 19.36 -11.03 9.42
C GLU A 200 19.80 -9.97 8.41
N ILE A 201 18.86 -9.20 7.84
CA ILE A 201 19.17 -8.22 6.78
C ILE A 201 19.44 -6.82 7.32
N SER A 202 19.15 -6.55 8.59
CA SER A 202 19.16 -5.24 9.25
C SER A 202 18.10 -4.25 8.74
N MET A 203 17.96 -3.13 9.45
CA MET A 203 17.01 -2.04 9.14
C MET A 203 17.23 -1.40 7.76
N SER A 204 18.33 -1.70 7.07
CA SER A 204 18.64 -1.14 5.74
C SER A 204 18.91 -2.22 4.68
N GLY A 205 18.70 -3.50 4.99
CA GLY A 205 19.03 -4.62 4.08
C GLY A 205 18.23 -4.63 2.78
N ALA A 206 17.02 -4.09 2.81
CA ALA A 206 16.10 -4.01 1.68
C ALA A 206 15.96 -2.59 1.11
N THR A 207 16.84 -1.65 1.48
CA THR A 207 16.78 -0.25 1.02
C THR A 207 16.65 -0.13 -0.50
N TYR A 208 15.55 0.48 -0.96
CA TYR A 208 15.17 0.64 -2.38
C TYR A 208 14.89 -0.67 -3.15
N LYS A 209 14.65 -1.78 -2.45
CA LYS A 209 14.35 -3.10 -3.04
C LYS A 209 12.90 -3.49 -2.75
N THR A 210 12.36 -4.38 -3.59
CA THR A 210 11.15 -5.14 -3.25
C THR A 210 11.55 -6.34 -2.40
N MET A 211 10.75 -6.71 -1.41
CA MET A 211 10.84 -7.99 -0.70
C MET A 211 9.73 -8.90 -1.22
N GLU A 212 10.07 -9.96 -1.95
CA GLU A 212 9.13 -10.97 -2.47
C GLU A 212 9.18 -12.21 -1.60
N PHE A 213 8.06 -12.53 -0.96
CA PHE A 213 7.94 -13.68 -0.07
C PHE A 213 7.24 -14.82 -0.82
N VAL A 214 7.87 -15.99 -0.84
CA VAL A 214 7.36 -17.19 -1.53
C VAL A 214 7.67 -18.45 -0.72
N GLY A 215 7.14 -19.58 -1.18
CA GLY A 215 7.39 -20.90 -0.59
C GLY A 215 6.16 -21.43 0.12
N THR A 216 6.21 -22.72 0.43
CA THR A 216 5.12 -23.49 1.01
C THR A 216 4.61 -22.91 2.33
N THR A 217 5.50 -22.32 3.15
CA THR A 217 5.10 -21.63 4.37
C THR A 217 4.21 -20.43 4.05
N ILE A 218 4.62 -19.58 3.10
CA ILE A 218 3.86 -18.38 2.70
C ILE A 218 2.49 -18.74 2.11
N GLU A 219 2.42 -19.79 1.31
CA GLU A 219 1.18 -20.30 0.73
C GLU A 219 0.18 -20.79 1.81
N SER A 220 0.69 -21.24 2.96
CA SER A 220 -0.15 -21.70 4.09
C SER A 220 -0.70 -20.56 4.97
N LEU A 221 -0.09 -19.37 4.91
CA LEU A 221 -0.48 -18.22 5.74
C LEU A 221 -1.85 -17.65 5.37
N SER A 222 -2.58 -17.20 6.40
CA SER A 222 -3.77 -16.35 6.24
C SER A 222 -3.45 -14.99 5.61
N MET A 223 -4.47 -14.24 5.18
CA MET A 223 -4.26 -12.90 4.64
C MET A 223 -3.70 -11.95 5.69
N GLU A 224 -4.17 -12.04 6.93
CA GLU A 224 -3.72 -11.23 8.06
C GLU A 224 -2.24 -11.49 8.38
N GLU A 225 -1.80 -12.74 8.28
CA GLU A 225 -0.39 -13.11 8.42
C GLU A 225 0.47 -12.57 7.28
N ARG A 226 -0.02 -12.66 6.02
CA ARG A 226 0.68 -12.06 4.85
C ARG A 226 0.76 -10.54 4.98
N MET A 227 -0.31 -9.89 5.44
CA MET A 227 -0.32 -8.46 5.74
C MET A 227 0.71 -8.12 6.82
N THR A 228 0.87 -8.95 7.84
CA THR A 228 1.91 -8.76 8.87
C THR A 228 3.32 -8.78 8.27
N LEU A 229 3.62 -9.70 7.34
CA LEU A 229 4.90 -9.73 6.64
C LEU A 229 5.14 -8.44 5.84
N CYS A 230 4.18 -8.05 5.01
CA CYS A 230 4.30 -6.92 4.10
C CYS A 230 4.24 -5.56 4.81
N ASN A 231 3.57 -5.48 5.96
CA ASN A 231 3.52 -4.29 6.82
C ASN A 231 4.93 -3.90 7.28
N MET A 232 5.74 -4.87 7.73
CA MET A 232 7.06 -4.58 8.28
C MET A 232 8.18 -4.46 7.24
N VAL A 233 7.86 -4.51 5.94
CA VAL A 233 8.87 -4.39 4.88
C VAL A 233 9.59 -3.04 4.92
N VAL A 234 8.87 -1.98 5.28
CA VAL A 234 9.46 -0.64 5.40
C VAL A 234 10.51 -0.57 6.51
N GLU A 235 10.48 -1.49 7.48
CA GLU A 235 11.41 -1.48 8.62
C GLU A 235 12.79 -2.03 8.23
N ALA A 236 12.87 -2.79 7.13
CA ALA A 236 14.11 -3.16 6.46
C ALA A 236 14.57 -2.14 5.39
N GLY A 237 13.86 -1.02 5.26
CA GLY A 237 14.04 -0.04 4.18
C GLY A 237 13.42 -0.47 2.85
N GLY A 238 12.62 -1.54 2.85
CA GLY A 238 11.99 -2.08 1.65
C GLY A 238 11.02 -1.09 1.01
N LYS A 239 11.10 -0.95 -0.31
CA LYS A 239 10.21 -0.05 -1.06
C LYS A 239 8.82 -0.64 -1.26
N ASN A 240 8.73 -1.96 -1.42
CA ASN A 240 7.50 -2.73 -1.62
C ASN A 240 7.67 -4.13 -1.00
N GLY A 241 6.62 -4.64 -0.38
CA GLY A 241 6.49 -6.07 -0.03
C GLY A 241 5.61 -6.74 -1.07
N ILE A 242 5.83 -8.01 -1.40
CA ILE A 242 4.89 -8.71 -2.27
C ILE A 242 4.76 -10.19 -1.92
N VAL A 243 3.51 -10.62 -1.84
CA VAL A 243 3.09 -12.03 -1.87
C VAL A 243 2.19 -12.19 -3.10
N ALA A 244 2.45 -13.21 -3.92
CA ALA A 244 1.61 -13.45 -5.09
C ALA A 244 0.18 -13.80 -4.66
N ALA A 245 -0.82 -13.21 -5.34
CA ALA A 245 -2.22 -13.48 -5.05
C ALA A 245 -2.57 -14.93 -5.39
N ASP A 246 -3.22 -15.64 -4.47
CA ASP A 246 -3.62 -17.03 -4.65
C ASP A 246 -5.07 -17.26 -4.21
N ARG A 247 -5.47 -18.53 -4.06
CA ARG A 247 -6.82 -18.90 -3.60
C ARG A 247 -7.22 -18.26 -2.27
N ILE A 248 -6.27 -18.02 -1.36
CA ILE A 248 -6.53 -17.40 -0.06
C ILE A 248 -6.82 -15.91 -0.27
N THR A 249 -6.03 -15.25 -1.13
CA THR A 249 -6.27 -13.86 -1.53
C THR A 249 -7.61 -13.68 -2.24
N PHE A 250 -7.94 -14.54 -3.21
CA PHE A 250 -9.20 -14.43 -3.95
C PHE A 250 -10.41 -14.69 -3.06
N LYS A 251 -10.34 -15.70 -2.18
CA LYS A 251 -11.39 -15.96 -1.20
C LYS A 251 -11.59 -14.79 -0.24
N TYR A 252 -10.51 -14.12 0.17
CA TYR A 252 -10.62 -12.94 1.01
C TYR A 252 -11.35 -11.79 0.31
N LEU A 253 -11.17 -11.60 -1.00
CA LEU A 253 -11.73 -10.48 -1.76
C LEU A 253 -13.14 -10.73 -2.31
N GLU A 254 -13.60 -11.98 -2.36
CA GLU A 254 -14.84 -12.41 -3.03
C GLU A 254 -16.08 -11.58 -2.63
N ASP A 255 -16.19 -11.16 -1.38
CA ASP A 255 -17.32 -10.38 -0.85
C ASP A 255 -17.01 -8.90 -0.59
N LYS A 256 -15.77 -8.44 -0.90
CA LYS A 256 -15.30 -7.09 -0.53
C LYS A 256 -15.26 -6.12 -1.69
N THR A 257 -15.17 -6.60 -2.93
CA THR A 257 -15.05 -5.73 -4.09
C THR A 257 -15.73 -6.31 -5.32
N SER A 258 -16.42 -5.44 -6.07
CA SER A 258 -16.96 -5.75 -7.39
C SER A 258 -16.15 -5.09 -8.52
N THR A 259 -15.10 -4.35 -8.18
CA THR A 259 -14.23 -3.68 -9.15
C THR A 259 -13.36 -4.73 -9.84
N PRO A 260 -13.36 -4.81 -11.19
CA PRO A 260 -12.50 -5.74 -11.90
C PRO A 260 -11.02 -5.47 -11.63
N TYR A 261 -10.24 -6.55 -11.47
CA TYR A 261 -8.79 -6.48 -11.33
C TYR A 261 -8.13 -7.67 -12.04
N GLU A 262 -6.85 -7.52 -12.38
CA GLU A 262 -6.06 -8.55 -13.07
C GLU A 262 -4.82 -8.90 -12.22
N PRO A 263 -4.77 -10.09 -11.60
CA PRO A 263 -3.60 -10.53 -10.85
C PRO A 263 -2.36 -10.65 -11.74
N ILE A 264 -1.22 -10.12 -11.28
CA ILE A 264 0.05 -10.14 -12.02
C ILE A 264 1.07 -10.99 -11.28
N PHE A 265 1.70 -11.93 -12.00
CA PHE A 265 2.65 -12.90 -11.46
C PHE A 265 4.06 -12.72 -12.04
N SER A 266 5.08 -13.01 -11.22
CA SER A 266 6.48 -13.09 -11.68
C SER A 266 6.64 -14.15 -12.78
N ASP A 267 7.49 -13.88 -13.78
CA ASP A 267 7.93 -14.93 -14.71
C ASP A 267 8.83 -15.94 -13.99
N GLU A 268 8.78 -17.23 -14.38
CA GLU A 268 9.62 -18.29 -13.79
C GLU A 268 11.12 -17.96 -13.81
N LYS A 269 11.59 -17.26 -14.85
CA LYS A 269 13.00 -16.90 -15.07
C LYS A 269 13.32 -15.45 -14.71
N ALA A 270 12.48 -14.80 -13.89
CA ALA A 270 12.74 -13.43 -13.45
C ALA A 270 14.06 -13.33 -12.68
N ARG A 271 14.88 -12.31 -12.98
CA ARG A 271 16.14 -12.07 -12.27
C ARG A 271 15.84 -11.51 -10.88
N GLN A 272 16.16 -12.27 -9.85
CA GLN A 272 16.01 -11.92 -8.44
C GLN A 272 17.30 -12.29 -7.69
N VAL A 273 17.52 -11.70 -6.52
CA VAL A 273 18.51 -12.23 -5.59
C VAL A 273 17.84 -13.06 -4.53
N LEU A 274 18.22 -14.33 -4.52
CA LEU A 274 17.82 -15.29 -3.50
C LEU A 274 18.53 -14.92 -2.21
N PHE A 275 17.76 -14.74 -1.15
CA PHE A 275 18.32 -14.76 0.18
C PHE A 275 18.57 -16.22 0.58
N PRO A 276 19.79 -16.62 0.94
CA PRO A 276 20.05 -17.99 1.35
C PRO A 276 19.27 -18.32 2.63
N SER A 277 18.69 -19.52 2.66
CA SER A 277 18.05 -20.14 3.83
C SER A 277 19.06 -20.42 4.95
#